data_AF-A0A1I1J838-F1
#
_entry.id   AF-A0A1I1J838-F1
#
_cell.length_a   1.000
_cell.length_b   1.000
_cell.length_c   1.000
_cell.angle_alpha   90.00
_cell.angle_beta   90.00
_cell.angle_gamma   90.00
#
_symmetry.space_group_name_H-M   'P 1'
#
loop_
_entity.id
_entity.type
_entity.pdbx_description
1 polymer ?
#
loop_
_entity_poly.entity_id
_entity_poly.type
_entity_poly.pdbx_seq_one_letter_code
_entity_poly.pdbx_strand_id
1 'polypeptide(L)'
;MKKFYAYLGFTFLSFAALIMIGFLVVAFLSARLDVSKERLDKREQERSALEDHWIASHKHKLEESFLRIADITLEEDTGTIEWEGSDDASGTVHFNIDSEGTIVYLDNISEFPKYPSYPKYFRDAIHTEMN
;
A
#
# COMPACT_ATOMS: atom_id res chain seq x y z
N MET A 1 56.26 -53.96 17.14
CA MET A 1 54.90 -53.68 16.64
C MET A 1 54.11 -52.62 17.43
N LYS A 2 54.33 -52.41 18.75
CA LYS A 2 53.56 -51.43 19.56
C LYS A 2 53.56 -49.98 19.05
N LYS A 3 54.67 -49.52 18.44
CA LYS A 3 54.77 -48.15 17.89
C LYS A 3 53.85 -47.91 16.69
N PHE A 4 53.57 -48.95 15.88
CA PHE A 4 52.72 -48.84 14.69
C PHE A 4 51.25 -48.57 15.04
N TYR A 5 50.75 -49.23 16.08
CA TYR A 5 49.39 -49.01 16.61
C TYR A 5 49.23 -47.62 17.22
N ALA A 6 50.28 -47.05 17.82
CA ALA A 6 50.24 -45.69 18.35
C ALA A 6 50.12 -44.63 17.23
N TYR A 7 50.83 -44.81 16.11
CA TYR A 7 50.71 -43.92 14.95
C TYR A 7 49.33 -44.03 14.27
N LEU A 8 48.78 -45.24 14.15
CA LEU A 8 47.41 -45.47 13.66
C LEU A 8 46.33 -44.86 14.57
N GLY A 9 46.53 -44.91 15.89
CA GLY A 9 45.63 -44.25 16.84
C GLY A 9 45.66 -42.73 16.70
N PHE A 10 46.85 -42.15 16.50
CA PHE A 10 47.01 -40.70 16.35
C PHE A 10 46.41 -40.18 15.03
N THR A 11 46.55 -40.93 13.94
CA THR A 11 45.92 -40.57 12.66
C THR A 11 44.40 -40.66 12.75
N PHE A 12 43.85 -41.69 13.39
CA PHE A 12 42.40 -41.79 13.61
C PHE A 12 41.85 -40.66 14.49
N LEU A 13 42.57 -40.31 15.56
CA LEU A 13 42.17 -39.22 16.46
C LEU A 13 42.19 -37.86 15.74
N SER A 14 43.22 -37.61 14.93
CA SER A 14 43.33 -36.40 14.11
C SER A 14 42.22 -36.31 13.06
N PHE A 15 41.89 -37.43 12.42
CA PHE A 15 40.81 -37.49 11.44
C PHE A 15 39.43 -37.26 12.08
N ALA A 16 39.19 -37.83 13.26
CA ALA A 16 37.97 -37.60 14.03
C ALA A 16 37.83 -36.13 14.46
N ALA A 17 38.93 -35.49 14.87
CA ALA A 17 38.95 -34.07 15.23
C ALA A 17 38.60 -33.18 14.01
N LEU A 18 39.14 -33.49 12.83
CA LEU A 18 38.82 -32.78 11.59
C LEU A 18 37.34 -32.89 11.22
N ILE A 19 36.76 -34.09 11.36
CA ILE A 19 35.32 -34.32 11.10
C ILE A 19 34.45 -33.52 12.08
N MET A 20 34.81 -33.50 13.37
CA MET A 20 34.11 -32.72 14.39
C MET A 20 34.14 -31.21 14.11
N ILE A 21 35.30 -30.68 13.72
CA ILE A 21 35.43 -29.27 13.34
C ILE A 21 34.58 -28.97 12.09
N GLY A 22 34.60 -29.85 11.09
CA GLY A 22 33.77 -29.72 9.90
C GLY A 22 32.28 -29.66 10.23
N PHE A 23 31.80 -30.56 11.10
CA PHE A 23 30.41 -30.58 11.54
C PHE A 23 30.02 -29.30 12.27
N LEU A 24 30.90 -28.78 13.12
CA LEU A 24 30.68 -27.56 13.89
C LEU A 24 30.57 -26.31 12.99
N VAL A 25 31.38 -26.23 11.94
CA VAL A 25 31.32 -25.15 10.94
C VAL A 25 30.02 -25.20 10.14
N VAL A 26 29.60 -26.40 9.70
CA VAL A 26 28.33 -26.57 8.97
C VAL A 26 27.13 -26.23 9.86
N ALA A 27 27.11 -26.71 11.10
CA ALA A 27 26.04 -26.40 12.05
C ALA A 27 25.94 -24.88 12.33
N PHE A 28 27.07 -24.20 12.48
CA PHE A 28 27.12 -22.75 12.67
C PHE A 28 26.59 -21.98 11.45
N LEU A 29 26.96 -22.40 10.23
CA LEU A 29 26.47 -21.80 8.99
C LEU A 29 24.96 -22.03 8.81
N SER A 30 24.47 -23.24 9.08
CA SER A 30 23.03 -23.55 9.01
C SER A 30 22.23 -22.74 10.02
N ALA A 31 22.68 -22.65 11.28
CA ALA A 31 22.02 -21.85 12.30
C ALA A 31 21.96 -20.36 11.92
N ARG A 32 23.03 -19.83 11.30
CA ARG A 32 23.05 -18.45 10.81
C ARG A 32 22.08 -18.24 9.64
N LEU A 33 21.96 -19.22 8.75
CA LEU A 33 21.01 -19.18 7.63
C LEU A 33 19.56 -19.23 8.12
N ASP A 34 19.25 -20.09 9.09
CA ASP A 34 17.90 -20.18 9.67
C ASP A 34 17.49 -18.88 10.37
N VAL A 35 18.38 -18.26 11.14
CA VAL A 35 18.14 -16.95 11.76
C VAL A 35 17.92 -15.85 10.71
N SER A 36 18.57 -15.94 9.55
CA SER A 36 18.37 -14.97 8.46
C SER A 36 17.03 -15.17 7.74
N LYS A 37 16.59 -16.42 7.56
CA LYS A 37 15.28 -16.76 6.99
C LYS A 37 14.13 -16.35 7.91
N GLU A 38 14.23 -16.61 9.21
CA GLU A 38 13.20 -16.23 10.18
C GLU A 38 12.96 -14.71 10.21
N ARG A 39 14.00 -13.90 9.99
CA ARG A 39 13.88 -12.44 9.87
C ARG A 39 13.23 -11.98 8.57
N LEU A 40 13.40 -12.74 7.48
CA LEU A 40 12.75 -12.45 6.21
C LEU A 40 11.27 -12.83 6.27
N ASP A 41 10.95 -14.03 6.80
CA ASP A 41 9.56 -14.48 6.96
C ASP A 41 8.74 -13.57 7.89
N LYS A 42 9.34 -13.01 8.95
CA LYS A 42 8.67 -12.02 9.80
C LYS A 42 8.29 -10.74 9.04
N ARG A 43 9.12 -10.29 8.09
CA ARG A 43 8.82 -9.10 7.27
C ARG A 43 7.82 -9.39 6.16
N GLU A 44 7.82 -10.60 5.63
CA GLU A 44 6.82 -11.09 4.68
C GLU A 44 5.44 -11.16 5.36
N GLN A 45 5.37 -11.68 6.59
CA GLN A 45 4.15 -11.73 7.40
C GLN A 45 3.63 -10.34 7.77
N GLU A 46 4.51 -9.39 8.11
CA GLU A 46 4.12 -8.00 8.34
C GLU A 46 3.55 -7.35 7.06
N ARG A 47 4.13 -7.61 5.90
CA ARG A 47 3.60 -7.13 4.61
C ARG A 47 2.27 -7.75 4.24
N SER A 48 2.14 -9.07 4.36
CA SER A 48 0.88 -9.79 4.06
C SER A 48 -0.24 -9.37 5.02
N ALA A 49 0.06 -9.15 6.30
CA ALA A 49 -0.94 -8.69 7.26
C ALA A 49 -1.41 -7.25 6.96
N LEU A 50 -0.51 -6.38 6.47
CA LEU A 50 -0.87 -5.03 6.02
C LEU A 50 -1.68 -5.06 4.72
N GLU A 51 -1.36 -5.97 3.79
CA GLU A 51 -2.11 -6.15 2.54
C GLU A 51 -3.52 -6.72 2.80
N ASP A 52 -3.64 -7.74 3.65
CA ASP A 52 -4.92 -8.29 4.07
C ASP A 52 -5.77 -7.26 4.84
N HIS A 53 -5.14 -6.44 5.69
CA HIS A 53 -5.85 -5.36 6.39
C HIS A 53 -6.29 -4.24 5.43
N TRP A 54 -5.48 -3.90 4.43
CA TRP A 54 -5.85 -2.95 3.39
C TRP A 54 -7.01 -3.48 2.54
N ILE A 55 -6.94 -4.75 2.11
CA ILE A 55 -8.01 -5.40 1.35
C ILE A 55 -9.29 -5.49 2.20
N ALA A 56 -9.21 -5.89 3.47
CA ALA A 56 -10.38 -5.99 4.34
C ALA A 56 -11.02 -4.62 4.62
N SER A 57 -10.21 -3.58 4.84
CA SER A 57 -10.71 -2.21 5.08
C SER A 57 -11.30 -1.54 3.84
N HIS A 58 -10.84 -1.91 2.64
CA HIS A 58 -11.34 -1.35 1.37
C HIS A 58 -12.47 -2.18 0.76
N LYS A 59 -12.51 -3.50 0.98
CA LYS A 59 -13.58 -4.38 0.49
C LYS A 59 -14.94 -4.08 1.13
N HIS A 60 -14.96 -3.60 2.38
CA HIS A 60 -16.19 -3.14 3.04
C HIS A 60 -16.55 -1.66 2.76
N LYS A 61 -15.59 -0.83 2.32
CA LYS A 61 -15.83 0.60 2.02
C LYS A 61 -16.28 0.86 0.57
N LEU A 62 -16.09 -0.11 -0.32
CA LEU A 62 -16.47 0.01 -1.73
C LEU A 62 -17.97 -0.16 -1.99
N GLU A 63 -18.76 -0.62 -1.02
CA GLU A 63 -20.20 -0.86 -1.22
C GLU A 63 -21.13 0.31 -0.87
N GLU A 64 -20.69 1.37 -0.16
CA GLU A 64 -21.67 2.36 0.35
C GLU A 64 -21.27 3.84 0.20
N SER A 65 -20.26 4.20 -0.60
CA SER A 65 -20.05 5.63 -0.91
C SER A 65 -19.60 5.86 -2.34
N PHE A 66 -20.51 6.34 -3.18
CA PHE A 66 -20.21 6.87 -4.49
C PHE A 66 -20.52 8.37 -4.50
N LEU A 67 -19.76 9.12 -5.29
CA LEU A 67 -20.06 10.49 -5.68
C LEU A 67 -20.08 10.49 -7.20
N ARG A 68 -21.23 10.80 -7.79
CA ARG A 68 -21.45 10.92 -9.22
C ARG A 68 -21.76 12.38 -9.55
N ILE A 69 -21.23 12.85 -10.66
CA ILE A 69 -21.60 14.15 -11.23
C ILE A 69 -22.77 13.88 -12.17
N ALA A 70 -23.91 14.50 -11.88
CA ALA A 70 -25.15 14.33 -12.63
C ALA A 70 -25.16 15.22 -13.88
N ASP A 71 -24.81 16.49 -13.70
CA ASP A 71 -24.75 17.46 -14.79
C ASP A 71 -23.75 18.58 -14.49
N ILE A 72 -23.24 19.22 -15.56
CA ILE A 72 -22.41 20.42 -15.48
C ILE A 72 -22.97 21.44 -16.46
N THR A 73 -23.31 22.63 -15.95
CA THR A 73 -23.68 23.77 -16.78
C THR A 73 -22.59 24.82 -16.68
N LEU A 74 -22.06 25.27 -17.82
CA LEU A 74 -21.06 26.31 -17.90
C LEU A 74 -21.60 27.48 -18.73
N GLU A 75 -21.62 28.67 -18.13
CA GLU A 75 -22.03 29.93 -18.74
C GLU A 75 -20.88 30.95 -18.64
N GLU A 76 -20.13 31.08 -19.74
CA GLU A 76 -18.95 31.96 -19.87
C GLU A 76 -17.91 31.68 -18.77
N ASP A 77 -17.89 32.51 -17.72
CA ASP A 77 -16.96 32.43 -16.60
C ASP A 77 -17.60 31.75 -15.37
N THR A 78 -18.89 31.45 -15.38
CA THR A 78 -19.59 30.85 -14.23
C THR A 78 -20.16 29.49 -14.56
N GLY A 79 -20.40 28.65 -13.55
CA GLY A 79 -21.03 27.36 -13.79
C GLY A 79 -21.59 26.70 -12.54
N THR A 80 -22.31 25.61 -12.78
CA THR A 80 -22.92 24.76 -11.77
C THR A 80 -22.58 23.30 -12.00
N ILE A 81 -22.32 22.58 -10.91
CA ILE A 81 -22.17 21.12 -10.90
C ILE A 81 -23.30 20.54 -10.07
N GLU A 82 -24.11 19.69 -10.67
CA GLU A 82 -25.05 18.83 -9.96
C GLU A 82 -24.35 17.52 -9.59
N TRP A 83 -24.46 17.11 -8.32
CA TRP A 83 -23.86 15.88 -7.83
C TRP A 83 -24.86 15.01 -7.07
N GLU A 84 -24.63 13.70 -7.12
CA GLU A 84 -25.40 12.66 -6.45
C GLU A 84 -24.46 11.75 -5.65
N GLY A 85 -24.84 11.44 -4.42
CA GLY A 85 -24.12 10.58 -3.48
C GLY A 85 -24.85 9.27 -3.21
N SER A 86 -24.21 8.38 -2.45
CA SER A 86 -24.76 7.07 -2.06
C SER A 86 -25.96 7.13 -1.12
N ASP A 87 -26.13 8.23 -0.38
CA ASP A 87 -27.07 8.32 0.75
C ASP A 87 -28.34 9.11 0.38
N ASP A 88 -28.76 9.05 -0.89
CA ASP A 88 -29.74 9.98 -1.50
C ASP A 88 -29.35 11.47 -1.34
N ALA A 89 -28.08 11.72 -0.99
CA ALA A 89 -27.54 13.06 -0.86
C ALA A 89 -27.26 13.61 -2.26
N SER A 90 -27.92 14.70 -2.62
CA SER A 90 -27.60 15.46 -3.83
C SER A 90 -27.47 16.93 -3.50
N GLY A 91 -26.88 17.68 -4.42
CA GLY A 91 -26.75 19.11 -4.29
C GLY A 91 -26.17 19.75 -5.53
N THR A 92 -26.17 21.08 -5.51
CA THR A 92 -25.62 21.90 -6.59
C THR A 92 -24.47 22.75 -6.07
N VAL A 93 -23.34 22.72 -6.78
CA VAL A 93 -22.15 23.50 -6.46
C VAL A 93 -21.95 24.56 -7.53
N HIS A 94 -21.92 25.82 -7.10
CA HIS A 94 -21.67 26.96 -7.97
C HIS A 94 -20.19 27.31 -7.97
N PHE A 95 -19.65 27.62 -9.14
CA PHE A 95 -18.26 28.03 -9.29
C PHE A 95 -18.13 29.20 -10.28
N ASN A 96 -17.02 29.92 -10.15
CA ASN A 96 -16.58 30.97 -11.05
C ASN A 96 -15.15 30.65 -11.52
N ILE A 97 -14.84 30.93 -12.77
CA ILE A 97 -13.55 30.78 -13.40
C ILE A 97 -12.98 32.19 -13.57
N ASP A 98 -11.90 32.50 -12.86
CA ASP A 98 -11.22 33.78 -13.05
C ASP A 98 -10.55 33.82 -14.44
N SER A 99 -10.20 35.01 -14.90
CA SER A 99 -9.43 35.31 -16.11
C SER A 99 -8.11 34.54 -16.25
N GLU A 100 -7.56 34.01 -15.15
CA GLU A 100 -6.38 33.13 -15.12
C GLU A 100 -6.72 31.64 -15.28
N GLY A 101 -8.00 31.28 -15.46
CA GLY A 101 -8.49 29.90 -15.52
C GLY A 101 -8.61 29.21 -14.17
N THR A 102 -8.60 29.97 -13.07
CA THR A 102 -8.68 29.42 -11.70
C THR A 102 -10.15 29.23 -11.30
N ILE A 103 -10.51 28.00 -10.94
CA ILE A 103 -11.86 27.65 -10.44
C ILE A 103 -11.99 28.04 -8.96
N VAL A 104 -12.93 28.94 -8.67
CA VAL A 104 -13.30 29.39 -7.33
C VAL A 104 -14.74 28.95 -7.03
N TYR A 105 -14.92 28.16 -5.97
CA TYR A 105 -16.25 27.70 -5.55
C TYR A 105 -16.96 28.75 -4.69
N LEU A 106 -18.27 28.91 -4.88
CA LEU A 106 -19.10 29.88 -4.16
C LEU A 106 -19.74 29.23 -2.94
N ASP A 107 -19.02 29.18 -1.82
CA ASP A 107 -19.40 28.42 -0.63
C ASP A 107 -20.73 28.84 0.02
N ASN A 108 -21.18 30.08 -0.22
CA ASN A 108 -22.38 30.65 0.37
C ASN A 108 -23.68 30.17 -0.29
N ILE A 109 -23.61 29.67 -1.52
CA ILE A 109 -24.75 29.20 -2.30
C ILE A 109 -24.59 27.75 -2.77
N SER A 110 -23.44 27.14 -2.49
CA SER A 110 -23.12 25.78 -2.92
C SER A 110 -23.45 24.75 -1.84
N GLU A 111 -24.06 23.66 -2.26
CA GLU A 111 -24.29 22.49 -1.42
C GLU A 111 -23.16 21.48 -1.68
N PHE A 112 -22.16 21.45 -0.80
CA PHE A 112 -21.03 20.52 -0.98
C PHE A 112 -21.33 19.13 -0.41
N PRO A 113 -20.83 18.07 -1.06
CA PRO A 113 -20.89 16.74 -0.51
C PRO A 113 -20.01 16.60 0.73
N LYS A 114 -20.37 15.69 1.64
CA LYS A 114 -19.58 15.37 2.84
C LYS A 114 -18.35 14.49 2.56
N TYR A 115 -18.07 14.18 1.29
CA TYR A 115 -17.00 13.27 0.89
C TYR A 115 -15.67 14.02 0.71
N PRO A 116 -14.58 13.69 1.43
CA PRO A 116 -13.33 14.45 1.35
C PRO A 116 -12.64 14.43 -0.02
N SER A 117 -13.10 13.59 -0.95
CA SER A 117 -12.56 13.44 -2.30
C SER A 117 -13.22 14.33 -3.36
N TYR A 118 -14.33 15.01 -3.06
CA TYR A 118 -15.09 15.82 -4.04
C TYR A 118 -14.27 16.90 -4.78
N PRO A 119 -13.28 17.59 -4.16
CA PRO A 119 -12.61 18.69 -4.85
C PRO A 119 -11.87 18.26 -6.11
N LYS A 120 -11.38 17.01 -6.13
CA LYS A 120 -10.70 16.44 -7.29
C LYS A 120 -11.70 16.11 -8.40
N TYR A 121 -12.79 15.42 -8.06
CA TYR A 121 -13.81 15.02 -9.03
C TYR A 121 -14.47 16.22 -9.72
N PHE A 122 -14.76 17.29 -8.98
CA PHE A 122 -15.34 18.51 -9.54
C PHE A 122 -14.37 19.22 -10.48
N ARG A 123 -13.08 19.32 -10.12
CA ARG A 123 -12.07 19.91 -11.01
C ARG A 123 -11.89 19.10 -12.29
N ASP A 124 -11.77 17.77 -12.17
CA ASP A 124 -11.60 16.89 -13.33
C ASP A 124 -12.80 17.01 -14.29
N ALA A 125 -14.00 17.16 -13.75
CA ALA A 125 -15.21 17.28 -14.56
C ALA A 125 -15.37 18.67 -15.21
N ILE A 126 -15.08 19.76 -14.48
CA ILE A 126 -15.04 21.12 -15.07
C ILE A 126 -14.01 21.17 -16.21
N HIS A 127 -12.80 20.65 -15.99
CA HIS A 127 -11.76 20.62 -17.03
C HIS A 127 -12.14 19.74 -18.23
N THR A 128 -13.00 18.74 -18.03
CA THR A 128 -13.52 17.91 -19.13
C THR A 128 -14.50 18.70 -19.98
N GLU A 129 -15.38 19.49 -19.36
CA GLU A 129 -16.38 20.31 -20.06
C GLU A 129 -15.78 21.55 -20.75
N MET A 130 -14.66 22.06 -20.24
CA MET A 130 -13.93 23.18 -20.86
C MET A 130 -13.16 22.81 -22.14
N ASN A 131 -12.95 21.51 -22.42
CA ASN A 131 -12.16 21.01 -23.57
C ASN A 131 -13.06 20.53 -24.72
#